data_AF-A0A7L4P0B3-F1
#
_entry.id   AF-A0A7L4P0B3-F1
#
_cell.length_a   1.000
_cell.length_b   1.000
_cell.length_c   1.000
_cell.angle_alpha   90.00
_cell.angle_beta   90.00
_cell.angle_gamma   90.00
#
_symmetry.space_group_name_H-M   'P 1'
#
loop_
_entity.id
_entity.type
_entity.pdbx_description
1 polymer ?
#
loop_
_entity_poly.entity_id
_entity_poly.type
_entity_poly.pdbx_seq_one_letter_code
_entity_poly.pdbx_strand_id
1 'polypeptide(L)'
;MEEVIIDAQGKTPREVNQILKISCKDKDKFIIKNPNAMHYIAAGLTEPVDVEIDGSAGYFAGTMIHGARIHINGNAGWFPGDNMTEGEVIVDGSAGDGVGQGIYGGTVVIRRDAGSRTGEIMKNGTIIIGGNSGFMTGLFMMGGRIIILGDISDDAGESIIRGVIYIKGAIKSLGKNAKVKEINDADKKELEELLPQYGFNLEREEYADFKKIVPLSKRPFYGKESEEG
;
A
#
# COMPACT_ATOMS: atom_id res chain seq x y z
N MET A 1 -16.11 12.12 19.62
CA MET A 1 -16.03 11.48 18.30
C MET A 1 -17.42 11.02 17.94
N GLU A 2 -18.09 11.73 17.03
CA GLU A 2 -19.43 11.36 16.60
C GLU A 2 -19.33 10.30 15.50
N GLU A 3 -19.87 9.12 15.76
CA GLU A 3 -19.84 7.97 14.85
C GLU A 3 -21.11 7.92 14.00
N VAL A 4 -20.95 7.80 12.68
CA VAL A 4 -22.06 7.70 11.74
C VAL A 4 -22.07 6.33 11.06
N ILE A 5 -23.18 5.62 11.18
CA ILE A 5 -23.37 4.32 10.52
C ILE A 5 -24.04 4.53 9.16
N ILE A 6 -23.42 3.98 8.11
CA ILE A 6 -23.98 3.90 6.76
C ILE A 6 -24.25 2.43 6.46
N ASP A 7 -25.52 2.07 6.28
CA ASP A 7 -25.87 0.76 5.72
C ASP A 7 -25.74 0.79 4.20
N ALA A 8 -24.80 0.03 3.64
CA ALA A 8 -24.58 -0.06 2.20
C ALA A 8 -25.56 -1.03 1.51
N GLN A 9 -26.39 -1.77 2.25
CA GLN A 9 -27.33 -2.70 1.66
C GLN A 9 -28.30 -1.98 0.71
N GLY A 10 -28.37 -2.46 -0.54
CA GLY A 10 -29.22 -1.88 -1.57
C GLY A 10 -28.75 -0.52 -2.11
N LYS A 11 -27.57 -0.04 -1.71
CA LYS A 11 -26.96 1.20 -2.23
C LYS A 11 -25.92 0.90 -3.30
N THR A 12 -25.73 1.86 -4.19
CA THR A 12 -24.63 1.89 -5.14
C THR A 12 -23.37 2.49 -4.50
N PRO A 13 -22.17 2.22 -5.05
CA PRO A 13 -20.94 2.89 -4.62
C PRO A 13 -21.03 4.41 -4.65
N ARG A 14 -21.73 4.97 -5.63
CA ARG A 14 -21.90 6.41 -5.79
C ARG A 14 -22.68 7.00 -4.62
N GLU A 15 -23.78 6.37 -4.23
CA GLU A 15 -24.60 6.83 -3.12
C GLU A 15 -23.83 6.79 -1.80
N VAL A 16 -23.12 5.69 -1.52
CA VAL A 16 -22.30 5.58 -0.30
C VAL A 16 -21.22 6.67 -0.27
N ASN A 17 -20.48 6.86 -1.37
CA ASN A 17 -19.45 7.90 -1.45
C ASN A 17 -20.02 9.33 -1.35
N GLN A 18 -21.20 9.58 -1.90
CA GLN A 18 -21.86 10.88 -1.78
C GLN A 18 -22.24 11.17 -0.34
N ILE A 19 -22.77 10.18 0.39
CA ILE A 19 -23.07 10.31 1.83
C ILE A 19 -21.80 10.66 2.59
N LEU A 20 -20.71 9.90 2.40
CA LEU A 20 -19.41 10.19 3.02
C LEU A 20 -18.99 11.64 2.73
N LYS A 21 -18.84 12.02 1.46
CA LYS A 21 -18.32 13.34 1.06
C LYS A 21 -19.12 14.52 1.61
N ILE A 22 -20.43 14.38 1.74
CA ILE A 22 -21.29 15.44 2.28
C ILE A 22 -21.14 15.51 3.81
N SER A 23 -21.05 14.36 4.48
CA SER A 23 -21.05 14.28 5.94
C SER A 23 -19.66 14.40 6.58
N CYS A 24 -18.56 14.22 5.84
CA CYS A 24 -17.20 14.28 6.39
C CYS A 24 -16.79 15.65 6.96
N LYS A 25 -17.51 16.73 6.67
CA LYS A 25 -17.14 18.07 7.14
C LYS A 25 -17.35 18.29 8.64
N ASP A 26 -18.26 17.52 9.23
CA ASP A 26 -18.75 17.73 10.59
C ASP A 26 -18.65 16.47 11.46
N LYS A 27 -18.01 15.39 10.96
CA LYS A 27 -17.99 14.07 11.59
C LYS A 27 -16.59 13.49 11.56
N ASP A 28 -16.22 12.82 12.65
CA ASP A 28 -14.88 12.27 12.83
C ASP A 28 -14.76 10.84 12.29
N LYS A 29 -15.82 10.02 12.41
CA LYS A 29 -15.79 8.58 12.07
C LYS A 29 -17.07 8.08 11.38
N PHE A 30 -16.89 7.27 10.35
CA PHE A 30 -17.96 6.51 9.67
C PHE A 30 -17.75 5.01 9.80
N ILE A 31 -18.84 4.26 9.94
CA ILE A 31 -18.85 2.80 9.82
C ILE A 31 -19.80 2.40 8.69
N ILE A 32 -19.26 1.73 7.68
CA ILE A 32 -20.04 1.20 6.57
C ILE A 32 -20.35 -0.27 6.84
N LYS A 33 -21.63 -0.57 7.07
CA LYS A 33 -22.15 -1.93 7.25
C LYS A 33 -22.61 -2.53 5.92
N ASN A 34 -22.60 -3.86 5.85
CA ASN A 34 -23.06 -4.64 4.70
C ASN A 34 -22.43 -4.21 3.35
N PRO A 35 -21.09 -4.05 3.27
CA PRO A 35 -20.44 -3.49 2.08
C PRO A 35 -20.51 -4.42 0.86
N ASN A 36 -20.79 -5.72 1.04
CA ASN A 36 -20.98 -6.69 -0.04
C ASN A 36 -19.89 -6.67 -1.14
N ALA A 37 -18.62 -6.50 -0.74
CA ALA A 37 -17.47 -6.38 -1.66
C ALA A 37 -17.64 -5.27 -2.73
N MET A 38 -18.36 -4.20 -2.39
CA MET A 38 -18.63 -3.06 -3.26
C MET A 38 -17.33 -2.42 -3.76
N HIS A 39 -17.27 -2.18 -5.07
CA HIS A 39 -16.13 -1.54 -5.73
C HIS A 39 -16.18 -0.02 -5.53
N TYR A 40 -15.03 0.65 -5.62
CA TYR A 40 -14.86 2.11 -5.53
C TYR A 40 -15.40 2.73 -4.24
N ILE A 41 -15.50 1.96 -3.16
CA ILE A 41 -16.01 2.46 -1.88
C ILE A 41 -14.94 3.31 -1.18
N ALA A 42 -15.38 4.36 -0.48
CA ALA A 42 -14.52 5.36 0.18
C ALA A 42 -13.51 6.03 -0.78
N ALA A 43 -13.93 6.30 -2.02
CA ALA A 43 -13.06 6.83 -3.06
C ALA A 43 -13.07 8.37 -3.14
N GLY A 44 -11.89 8.97 -3.30
CA GLY A 44 -11.71 10.40 -3.52
C GLY A 44 -12.21 11.25 -2.36
N LEU A 45 -11.94 10.82 -1.13
CA LEU A 45 -12.16 11.60 0.09
C LEU A 45 -10.95 12.52 0.30
N THR A 46 -11.20 13.81 0.49
CA THR A 46 -10.16 14.85 0.62
C THR A 46 -10.13 15.50 2.00
N GLU A 47 -11.09 15.17 2.86
CA GLU A 47 -11.13 15.62 4.24
C GLU A 47 -10.51 14.54 5.14
N PRO A 48 -9.80 14.92 6.22
CA PRO A 48 -9.30 13.96 7.19
C PRO A 48 -10.48 13.35 7.96
N VAL A 49 -10.75 12.07 7.70
CA VAL A 49 -11.89 11.33 8.28
C VAL A 49 -11.51 9.86 8.47
N ASP A 50 -11.97 9.25 9.57
CA ASP A 50 -11.86 7.82 9.78
C ASP A 50 -13.07 7.10 9.14
N VAL A 51 -12.83 6.11 8.30
CA VAL A 51 -13.87 5.27 7.69
C VAL A 51 -13.55 3.80 7.93
N GLU A 52 -14.41 3.13 8.67
CA GLU A 52 -14.38 1.70 8.87
C GLU A 52 -15.35 1.02 7.88
N ILE A 53 -14.88 0.00 7.17
CA ILE A 53 -15.69 -0.84 6.30
C ILE A 53 -15.81 -2.21 6.99
N ASP A 54 -16.99 -2.47 7.53
CA ASP A 54 -17.28 -3.70 8.26
C ASP A 54 -17.59 -4.85 7.29
N GLY A 55 -16.52 -5.40 6.73
CA GLY A 55 -16.57 -6.50 5.77
C GLY A 55 -15.52 -6.34 4.69
N SER A 56 -15.70 -7.05 3.58
CA SER A 56 -14.80 -6.94 2.43
C SER A 56 -15.20 -5.81 1.50
N ALA A 57 -14.20 -5.20 0.87
CA ALA A 57 -14.35 -4.19 -0.17
C ALA A 57 -13.89 -4.72 -1.54
N GLY A 58 -14.43 -4.14 -2.60
CA GLY A 58 -14.12 -4.52 -3.97
C GLY A 58 -12.88 -3.85 -4.54
N TYR A 59 -12.88 -3.68 -5.87
CA TYR A 59 -11.80 -2.99 -6.57
C TYR A 59 -11.73 -1.51 -6.20
N PHE A 60 -10.55 -0.92 -6.19
CA PHE A 60 -10.32 0.52 -5.97
C PHE A 60 -10.88 1.07 -4.64
N ALA A 61 -10.94 0.25 -3.60
CA ALA A 61 -11.33 0.72 -2.27
C ALA A 61 -10.30 1.75 -1.75
N GLY A 62 -10.77 2.88 -1.24
CA GLY A 62 -9.88 3.95 -0.73
C GLY A 62 -8.97 4.59 -1.79
N THR A 63 -9.34 4.52 -3.08
CA THR A 63 -8.55 5.15 -4.16
C THR A 63 -8.66 6.68 -4.13
N MET A 64 -7.60 7.37 -4.57
CA MET A 64 -7.52 8.83 -4.75
C MET A 64 -7.83 9.64 -3.49
N ILE A 65 -7.63 9.06 -2.31
CA ILE A 65 -7.83 9.79 -1.05
C ILE A 65 -6.68 10.79 -0.81
N HIS A 66 -7.00 11.82 -0.03
CA HIS A 66 -6.07 12.81 0.48
C HIS A 66 -6.41 13.08 1.95
N GLY A 67 -5.70 12.43 2.87
CA GLY A 67 -5.80 12.64 4.32
C GLY A 67 -6.77 11.71 5.06
N ALA A 68 -7.67 11.03 4.35
CA ALA A 68 -8.60 10.08 4.97
C ALA A 68 -7.88 8.81 5.48
N ARG A 69 -8.46 8.18 6.50
CA ARG A 69 -7.99 6.90 7.06
C ARG A 69 -9.08 5.86 6.90
N ILE A 70 -8.82 4.87 6.05
CA ILE A 70 -9.76 3.83 5.67
C ILE A 70 -9.30 2.51 6.28
N HIS A 71 -10.16 1.84 7.04
CA HIS A 71 -9.91 0.51 7.61
C HIS A 71 -10.95 -0.47 7.09
N ILE A 72 -10.52 -1.53 6.42
CA ILE A 72 -11.33 -2.61 5.87
C ILE A 72 -11.13 -3.86 6.72
N ASN A 73 -12.18 -4.28 7.44
CA ASN A 73 -12.12 -5.42 8.36
C ASN A 73 -12.02 -6.78 7.63
N GLY A 74 -12.33 -6.82 6.34
CA GLY A 74 -12.26 -8.00 5.48
C GLY A 74 -11.13 -7.94 4.45
N ASN A 75 -11.38 -8.52 3.28
CA ASN A 75 -10.46 -8.48 2.14
C ASN A 75 -10.72 -7.24 1.28
N ALA A 76 -9.73 -6.88 0.46
CA ALA A 76 -9.90 -5.91 -0.62
C ALA A 76 -9.69 -6.56 -1.99
N GLY A 77 -10.34 -6.01 -3.02
CA GLY A 77 -10.11 -6.43 -4.40
C GLY A 77 -8.80 -5.87 -4.97
N TRP A 78 -8.77 -5.64 -6.28
CA TRP A 78 -7.63 -5.02 -6.97
C TRP A 78 -7.54 -3.52 -6.69
N PHE A 79 -6.34 -2.99 -6.68
CA PHE A 79 -6.03 -1.56 -6.59
C PHE A 79 -6.50 -0.83 -5.32
N PRO A 80 -6.49 -1.44 -4.12
CA PRO A 80 -6.80 -0.68 -2.91
C PRO A 80 -5.74 0.40 -2.69
N GLY A 81 -6.19 1.61 -2.34
CA GLY A 81 -5.31 2.76 -2.12
C GLY A 81 -4.64 3.34 -3.37
N ASP A 82 -5.09 2.97 -4.57
CA ASP A 82 -4.51 3.48 -5.83
C ASP A 82 -4.58 5.02 -5.89
N ASN A 83 -3.50 5.64 -6.38
CA ASN A 83 -3.36 7.08 -6.59
C ASN A 83 -3.66 7.96 -5.35
N MET A 84 -3.54 7.44 -4.12
CA MET A 84 -3.64 8.30 -2.94
C MET A 84 -2.44 9.25 -2.83
N THR A 85 -2.63 10.37 -2.14
CA THR A 85 -1.60 11.41 -1.96
C THR A 85 -1.21 11.63 -0.50
N GLU A 86 -2.14 11.37 0.43
CA GLU A 86 -1.96 11.42 1.88
C GLU A 86 -3.03 10.52 2.51
N GLY A 87 -2.83 10.09 3.76
CA GLY A 87 -3.79 9.28 4.51
C GLY A 87 -3.37 7.82 4.61
N GLU A 88 -4.32 6.96 4.99
CA GLU A 88 -4.07 5.55 5.25
C GLU A 88 -5.16 4.65 4.67
N VAL A 89 -4.76 3.48 4.16
CA VAL A 89 -5.68 2.38 3.83
C VAL A 89 -5.16 1.11 4.48
N ILE A 90 -5.91 0.54 5.41
CA ILE A 90 -5.57 -0.66 6.16
C ILE A 90 -6.58 -1.77 5.82
N VAL A 91 -6.10 -2.96 5.47
CA VAL A 91 -6.92 -4.13 5.12
C VAL A 91 -6.53 -5.29 6.03
N ASP A 92 -7.47 -5.79 6.83
CA ASP A 92 -7.22 -6.89 7.77
C ASP A 92 -7.08 -8.27 7.12
N GLY A 93 -7.64 -8.42 5.93
CA GLY A 93 -7.52 -9.61 5.10
C GLY A 93 -6.37 -9.53 4.09
N SER A 94 -6.59 -10.22 2.97
CA SER A 94 -5.74 -10.15 1.78
C SER A 94 -6.25 -9.09 0.82
N ALA A 95 -5.37 -8.66 -0.09
CA ALA A 95 -5.73 -7.80 -1.22
C ALA A 95 -5.33 -8.44 -2.54
N GLY A 96 -6.01 -8.06 -3.62
CA GLY A 96 -5.65 -8.52 -4.95
C GLY A 96 -4.49 -7.74 -5.57
N ASP A 97 -4.46 -7.67 -6.90
CA ASP A 97 -3.38 -7.03 -7.65
C ASP A 97 -3.33 -5.50 -7.44
N GLY A 98 -2.17 -4.89 -7.61
CA GLY A 98 -2.01 -3.45 -7.73
C GLY A 98 -2.22 -2.66 -6.43
N VAL A 99 -2.03 -3.29 -5.26
CA VAL A 99 -2.08 -2.62 -3.95
C VAL A 99 -1.20 -1.37 -3.97
N GLY A 100 -1.78 -0.22 -3.63
CA GLY A 100 -1.07 1.07 -3.60
C GLY A 100 -0.46 1.46 -4.94
N GLN A 101 -1.03 1.01 -6.06
CA GLN A 101 -0.56 1.43 -7.37
C GLN A 101 -0.57 2.96 -7.47
N GLY A 102 0.47 3.51 -8.08
CA GLY A 102 0.55 4.92 -8.42
C GLY A 102 0.53 5.91 -7.26
N ILE A 103 0.61 5.46 -5.99
CA ILE A 103 0.59 6.29 -4.79
C ILE A 103 1.68 7.39 -4.81
N TYR A 104 1.31 8.57 -4.32
CA TYR A 104 2.18 9.75 -4.21
C TYR A 104 2.59 10.07 -2.77
N GLY A 105 1.95 9.46 -1.77
CA GLY A 105 2.17 9.65 -0.34
C GLY A 105 1.09 8.94 0.47
N GLY A 106 1.23 8.89 1.80
CA GLY A 106 0.36 8.08 2.68
C GLY A 106 0.85 6.63 2.84
N THR A 107 0.05 5.82 3.53
CA THR A 107 0.39 4.43 3.85
C THR A 107 -0.72 3.45 3.47
N VAL A 108 -0.36 2.36 2.77
CA VAL A 108 -1.25 1.22 2.52
C VAL A 108 -0.74 0.01 3.29
N VAL A 109 -1.60 -0.63 4.09
CA VAL A 109 -1.27 -1.80 4.89
C VAL A 109 -2.21 -2.95 4.55
N ILE A 110 -1.64 -4.09 4.16
CA ILE A 110 -2.37 -5.35 3.97
C ILE A 110 -1.85 -6.34 5.01
N ARG A 111 -2.72 -6.86 5.88
CA ARG A 111 -2.30 -7.77 6.96
C ARG A 111 -1.85 -9.14 6.48
N ARG A 112 -2.44 -9.62 5.39
CA ARG A 112 -2.14 -10.92 4.80
C ARG A 112 -1.43 -10.74 3.47
N ASP A 113 -1.77 -11.57 2.49
CA ASP A 113 -1.13 -11.58 1.18
C ASP A 113 -1.67 -10.48 0.26
N ALA A 114 -0.82 -10.04 -0.65
CA ALA A 114 -1.17 -9.17 -1.77
C ALA A 114 -0.91 -9.88 -3.10
N GLY A 115 -1.71 -9.54 -4.12
CA GLY A 115 -1.55 -10.03 -5.48
C GLY A 115 -0.32 -9.48 -6.20
N SER A 116 -0.37 -9.50 -7.52
CA SER A 116 0.70 -9.02 -8.40
C SER A 116 0.81 -7.50 -8.38
N ARG A 117 1.98 -6.97 -8.77
CA ARG A 117 2.19 -5.54 -9.08
C ARG A 117 1.89 -4.60 -7.91
N THR A 118 2.11 -5.06 -6.66
CA THR A 118 2.08 -4.18 -5.48
C THR A 118 3.02 -3.00 -5.68
N GLY A 119 2.53 -1.77 -5.50
CA GLY A 119 3.29 -0.54 -5.67
C GLY A 119 3.73 -0.26 -7.10
N GLU A 120 3.06 -0.83 -8.12
CA GLU A 120 3.33 -0.49 -9.52
C GLU A 120 3.28 1.02 -9.71
N ILE A 121 4.27 1.57 -10.41
CA ILE A 121 4.43 3.00 -10.72
C ILE A 121 4.27 3.95 -9.52
N MET A 122 4.50 3.48 -8.28
CA MET A 122 4.42 4.34 -7.09
C MET A 122 5.50 5.43 -7.10
N LYS A 123 5.17 6.63 -6.65
CA LYS A 123 6.02 7.82 -6.70
C LYS A 123 6.63 8.13 -5.35
N ASN A 124 5.88 7.89 -4.28
CA ASN A 124 6.33 7.99 -2.89
C ASN A 124 5.32 7.27 -1.97
N GLY A 125 5.48 7.38 -0.65
CA GLY A 125 4.60 6.73 0.34
C GLY A 125 5.12 5.37 0.80
N THR A 126 4.29 4.69 1.58
CA THR A 126 4.63 3.43 2.25
C THR A 126 3.59 2.37 1.92
N ILE A 127 4.04 1.17 1.54
CA ILE A 127 3.18 -0.01 1.42
C ILE A 127 3.73 -1.11 2.32
N ILE A 128 2.89 -1.70 3.19
CA ILE A 128 3.27 -2.78 4.11
C ILE A 128 2.40 -3.99 3.84
N ILE A 129 3.02 -5.14 3.55
CA ILE A 129 2.34 -6.42 3.34
C ILE A 129 2.81 -7.40 4.42
N GLY A 130 1.87 -7.87 5.25
CA GLY A 130 2.14 -8.80 6.34
C GLY A 130 2.40 -10.24 5.89
N GLY A 131 1.88 -10.63 4.73
CA GLY A 131 2.14 -11.92 4.09
C GLY A 131 3.02 -11.80 2.85
N ASN A 132 2.69 -12.60 1.84
CA ASN A 132 3.39 -12.68 0.57
C ASN A 132 2.93 -11.59 -0.41
N SER A 133 3.78 -11.23 -1.37
CA SER A 133 3.46 -10.33 -2.47
C SER A 133 3.79 -10.97 -3.82
N GLY A 134 2.93 -10.76 -4.80
CA GLY A 134 2.93 -11.50 -6.05
C GLY A 134 3.98 -11.08 -7.07
N PHE A 135 3.70 -11.42 -8.32
CA PHE A 135 4.53 -11.13 -9.48
C PHE A 135 4.78 -9.62 -9.66
N MET A 136 6.01 -9.22 -9.96
CA MET A 136 6.39 -7.83 -10.29
C MET A 136 6.07 -6.78 -9.20
N THR A 137 6.23 -7.13 -7.93
CA THR A 137 6.19 -6.16 -6.83
C THR A 137 7.21 -5.04 -7.04
N GLY A 138 6.76 -3.78 -6.98
CA GLY A 138 7.58 -2.60 -7.24
C GLY A 138 7.88 -2.31 -8.72
N LEU A 139 7.06 -2.82 -9.64
CA LEU A 139 7.18 -2.56 -11.07
C LEU A 139 7.21 -1.05 -11.36
N PHE A 140 8.27 -0.56 -12.02
CA PHE A 140 8.48 0.86 -12.31
C PHE A 140 8.36 1.80 -11.09
N MET A 141 8.70 1.32 -9.89
CA MET A 141 8.70 2.14 -8.67
C MET A 141 9.65 3.34 -8.81
N MET A 142 9.13 4.55 -8.57
CA MET A 142 9.80 5.85 -8.75
C MET A 142 10.16 6.57 -7.45
N GLY A 143 9.83 5.97 -6.30
CA GLY A 143 10.14 6.45 -4.96
C GLY A 143 9.30 5.76 -3.89
N GLY A 144 9.48 6.17 -2.63
CA GLY A 144 8.81 5.58 -1.47
C GLY A 144 9.45 4.28 -0.98
N ARG A 145 8.68 3.53 -0.17
CA ARG A 145 9.10 2.25 0.38
C ARG A 145 7.98 1.19 0.31
N ILE A 146 8.36 -0.04 0.03
CA ILE A 146 7.50 -1.22 0.17
C ILE A 146 8.15 -2.12 1.23
N ILE A 147 7.37 -2.68 2.16
CA ILE A 147 7.85 -3.59 3.21
C ILE A 147 7.03 -4.87 3.14
N ILE A 148 7.69 -6.00 2.93
CA ILE A 148 7.07 -7.33 2.81
C ILE A 148 7.61 -8.23 3.91
N LEU A 149 6.71 -8.78 4.74
CA LEU A 149 7.06 -9.68 5.85
C LEU A 149 7.13 -11.16 5.41
N GLY A 150 6.43 -11.54 4.34
CA GLY A 150 6.51 -12.87 3.71
C GLY A 150 7.47 -12.90 2.53
N ASP A 151 7.13 -13.68 1.49
CA ASP A 151 7.92 -13.88 0.28
C ASP A 151 7.45 -12.99 -0.89
N ILE A 152 8.34 -12.77 -1.87
CA ILE A 152 8.01 -12.14 -3.16
C ILE A 152 8.19 -13.15 -4.30
N SER A 153 7.22 -13.17 -5.22
CA SER A 153 7.28 -13.98 -6.45
C SER A 153 8.29 -13.42 -7.47
N ASP A 154 8.07 -13.73 -8.76
CA ASP A 154 9.00 -13.46 -9.83
C ASP A 154 9.07 -11.95 -10.17
N ASP A 155 10.22 -11.54 -10.67
CA ASP A 155 10.51 -10.21 -11.22
C ASP A 155 10.35 -9.06 -10.20
N ALA A 156 10.74 -9.31 -8.95
CA ALA A 156 10.72 -8.31 -7.89
C ALA A 156 11.57 -7.09 -8.26
N GLY A 157 10.97 -5.89 -8.14
CA GLY A 157 11.60 -4.62 -8.49
C GLY A 157 11.81 -4.42 -9.99
N GLU A 158 11.03 -5.07 -10.87
CA GLU A 158 11.14 -4.89 -12.33
C GLU A 158 11.16 -3.41 -12.72
N SER A 159 12.26 -3.00 -13.34
CA SER A 159 12.48 -1.64 -13.81
C SER A 159 12.32 -0.56 -12.71
N ILE A 160 12.61 -0.91 -11.44
CA ILE A 160 12.66 0.03 -10.31
C ILE A 160 13.60 1.19 -10.62
N ILE A 161 13.18 2.44 -10.40
CA ILE A 161 13.95 3.65 -10.72
C ILE A 161 14.52 4.28 -9.45
N ARG A 162 13.70 4.37 -8.38
CA ARG A 162 14.07 4.89 -7.05
C ARG A 162 13.19 4.22 -5.98
N GLY A 163 13.53 4.47 -4.71
CA GLY A 163 12.85 3.88 -3.56
C GLY A 163 13.53 2.60 -3.10
N VAL A 164 12.86 1.89 -2.19
CA VAL A 164 13.37 0.69 -1.55
C VAL A 164 12.25 -0.32 -1.31
N ILE A 165 12.53 -1.60 -1.56
CA ILE A 165 11.64 -2.71 -1.17
C ILE A 165 12.36 -3.50 -0.08
N TYR A 166 11.90 -3.41 1.16
CA TYR A 166 12.35 -4.25 2.26
C TYR A 166 11.60 -5.58 2.24
N ILE A 167 12.32 -6.68 2.46
CA ILE A 167 11.79 -8.03 2.36
C ILE A 167 12.43 -8.91 3.44
N LYS A 168 11.60 -9.54 4.29
CA LYS A 168 12.04 -10.50 5.32
C LYS A 168 12.17 -11.91 4.77
N GLY A 169 11.24 -12.34 3.92
CA GLY A 169 11.22 -13.68 3.33
C GLY A 169 12.12 -13.85 2.11
N ALA A 170 11.77 -14.83 1.29
CA ALA A 170 12.48 -15.17 0.07
C ALA A 170 12.09 -14.26 -1.11
N ILE A 171 13.04 -14.06 -2.02
CA ILE A 171 12.81 -13.42 -3.32
C ILE A 171 13.00 -14.51 -4.37
N LYS A 172 11.96 -14.81 -5.15
CA LYS A 172 12.04 -15.87 -6.17
C LYS A 172 12.94 -15.47 -7.34
N SER A 173 12.74 -14.28 -7.91
CA SER A 173 13.65 -13.68 -8.90
C SER A 173 13.58 -12.16 -8.86
N LEU A 174 14.62 -11.52 -9.40
CA LEU A 174 14.68 -10.06 -9.55
C LEU A 174 14.33 -9.67 -10.98
N GLY A 175 13.61 -8.56 -11.11
CA GLY A 175 13.40 -7.92 -12.40
C GLY A 175 14.60 -7.07 -12.84
N LYS A 176 14.47 -6.42 -13.98
CA LYS A 176 15.50 -5.54 -14.55
C LYS A 176 15.77 -4.34 -13.66
N ASN A 177 17.01 -3.86 -13.69
CA ASN A 177 17.49 -2.75 -12.87
C ASN A 177 17.34 -2.96 -11.35
N ALA A 178 17.00 -4.15 -10.86
CA ALA A 178 16.94 -4.45 -9.44
C ALA A 178 18.22 -5.14 -8.96
N LYS A 179 18.63 -4.86 -7.73
CA LYS A 179 19.63 -5.65 -6.99
C LYS A 179 19.26 -5.75 -5.53
N VAL A 180 19.65 -6.87 -4.92
CA VAL A 180 19.55 -7.06 -3.46
C VAL A 180 20.77 -6.46 -2.78
N LYS A 181 20.55 -5.88 -1.62
CA LYS A 181 21.56 -5.49 -0.64
C LYS A 181 21.11 -5.91 0.75
N GLU A 182 22.08 -6.08 1.63
CA GLU A 182 21.82 -6.11 3.07
C GLU A 182 21.30 -4.74 3.54
N ILE A 183 20.46 -4.77 4.56
CA ILE A 183 20.05 -3.58 5.28
C ILE A 183 21.19 -3.08 6.19
N ASN A 184 21.14 -1.81 6.57
CA ASN A 184 22.02 -1.18 7.53
C ASN A 184 21.25 -0.77 8.80
N ASP A 185 21.95 -0.18 9.78
CA ASP A 185 21.32 0.20 11.06
C ASP A 185 20.25 1.29 10.93
N ALA A 186 20.36 2.17 9.94
CA ALA A 186 19.33 3.18 9.67
C ALA A 186 18.05 2.54 9.11
N ASP A 187 18.20 1.56 8.21
CA ASP A 187 17.08 0.77 7.70
C ASP A 187 16.40 -0.02 8.83
N LYS A 188 17.19 -0.67 9.71
CA LYS A 188 16.66 -1.42 10.87
C LYS A 188 15.85 -0.52 11.78
N LYS A 189 16.44 0.63 12.16
CA LYS A 189 15.76 1.62 12.99
C LYS A 189 14.46 2.11 12.35
N GLU A 190 14.46 2.36 11.05
CA GLU A 190 13.25 2.75 10.31
C GLU A 190 12.16 1.67 10.39
N LEU A 191 12.51 0.40 10.21
CA LEU A 191 11.57 -0.72 10.32
C LEU A 191 11.07 -0.92 11.76
N GLU A 192 11.97 -0.84 12.75
CA GLU A 192 11.70 -0.95 14.19
C GLU A 192 10.74 0.14 14.68
N GLU A 193 10.82 1.35 14.14
CA GLU A 193 9.91 2.45 14.48
C GLU A 193 8.57 2.32 13.75
N LEU A 194 8.56 1.87 12.49
CA LEU A 194 7.38 1.91 11.62
C LEU A 194 6.43 0.71 11.79
N LEU A 195 6.97 -0.52 11.81
CA LEU A 195 6.16 -1.75 11.81
C LEU A 195 5.25 -1.87 13.04
N PRO A 196 5.68 -1.53 14.28
CA PRO A 196 4.82 -1.58 15.46
C PRO A 196 3.64 -0.60 15.42
N GLN A 197 3.78 0.56 14.77
CA GLN A 197 2.67 1.51 14.61
C GLN A 197 1.51 0.91 13.84
N TYR A 198 1.83 0.01 12.91
CA TYR A 198 0.85 -0.78 12.21
C TYR A 198 0.67 -2.15 12.83
N GLY A 199 1.05 -2.43 14.08
CA GLY A 199 0.75 -3.71 14.75
C GLY A 199 1.54 -4.92 14.26
N PHE A 200 2.64 -4.70 13.51
CA PHE A 200 3.61 -5.75 13.21
C PHE A 200 4.74 -5.67 14.24
N ASN A 201 4.63 -6.46 15.31
CA ASN A 201 5.60 -6.50 16.38
C ASN A 201 6.56 -7.66 16.15
N LEU A 202 7.78 -7.34 15.69
CA LEU A 202 8.87 -8.29 15.51
C LEU A 202 9.84 -8.20 16.69
N GLU A 203 10.47 -9.32 17.03
CA GLU A 203 11.61 -9.31 17.95
C GLU A 203 12.80 -8.60 17.31
N ARG A 204 13.69 -8.03 18.14
CA ARG A 204 14.78 -7.17 17.66
C ARG A 204 15.72 -7.89 16.69
N GLU A 205 15.94 -9.18 16.93
CA GLU A 205 16.82 -10.01 16.11
C GLU A 205 16.23 -10.29 14.72
N GLU A 206 14.89 -10.32 14.59
CA GLU A 206 14.21 -10.60 13.33
C GLU A 206 14.39 -9.48 12.30
N TYR A 207 14.68 -8.25 12.74
CA TYR A 207 14.99 -7.16 11.82
C TYR A 207 16.29 -7.43 11.04
N ALA A 208 17.19 -8.28 11.56
CA ALA A 208 18.39 -8.69 10.83
C ALA A 208 18.11 -9.63 9.65
N ASP A 209 16.93 -10.24 9.59
CA ASP A 209 16.53 -11.12 8.48
C ASP A 209 16.12 -10.34 7.23
N PHE A 210 15.84 -9.04 7.37
CA PHE A 210 15.44 -8.21 6.25
C PHE A 210 16.61 -7.95 5.30
N LYS A 211 16.27 -8.01 4.01
CA LYS A 211 17.10 -7.53 2.90
C LYS A 211 16.38 -6.37 2.23
N LYS A 212 17.08 -5.67 1.33
CA LYS A 212 16.45 -4.64 0.50
C LYS A 212 16.75 -4.77 -0.97
N ILE A 213 15.72 -4.60 -1.79
CA ILE A 213 15.84 -4.42 -3.24
C ILE A 213 15.94 -2.93 -3.53
N VAL A 214 16.93 -2.54 -4.31
CA VAL A 214 17.21 -1.15 -4.71
C VAL A 214 17.59 -1.10 -6.20
N PRO A 215 17.47 0.07 -6.86
CA PRO A 215 17.90 0.20 -8.25
C PRO A 215 19.40 -0.05 -8.45
N LEU A 216 19.75 -0.71 -9.56
CA LEU A 216 21.10 -0.84 -10.10
C LEU A 216 21.62 0.52 -10.57
N SER A 217 20.81 1.23 -11.35
CA SER A 217 21.05 2.58 -11.85
C SER A 217 19.86 3.50 -11.58
N LYS A 218 20.12 4.77 -11.25
CA LYS A 218 19.08 5.82 -11.15
C LYS A 218 18.57 6.28 -12.53
N ARG A 219 19.32 5.98 -13.61
CA ARG A 219 18.98 6.29 -15.00
C ARG A 219 19.06 5.01 -15.82
N PRO A 220 18.10 4.08 -15.69
CA PRO A 220 18.16 2.79 -16.39
C PRO A 220 17.85 2.89 -17.89
N PHE A 221 17.12 3.94 -18.31
CA PHE A 221 16.67 4.11 -19.69
C PHE A 221 17.47 5.13 -20.50
N TYR A 222 18.26 5.97 -19.81
CA TYR A 222 19.16 6.91 -20.44
C TYR A 222 20.56 6.33 -20.30
N GLY A 223 21.31 6.22 -21.40
CA GLY A 223 22.67 5.66 -21.42
C GLY A 223 23.59 6.29 -20.37
N LYS A 224 24.76 5.67 -20.16
CA LYS A 224 25.82 6.26 -19.31
C LYS A 224 25.99 7.74 -19.65
N GLU A 225 26.27 8.57 -18.65
CA GLU A 225 26.74 9.93 -18.90
C GLU A 225 27.85 9.84 -19.96
N SER A 226 27.62 10.40 -21.14
CA SER A 226 28.73 10.83 -21.97
C SER A 226 29.52 11.81 -21.11
N GLU A 227 30.84 11.71 -21.09
CA GLU A 227 31.76 12.62 -20.38
C GLU A 227 31.71 14.08 -20.91
N GLU A 228 30.62 14.49 -21.54
CA GLU A 228 30.36 15.84 -22.01
C GLU A 228 29.04 16.33 -21.41
N GLY A 229 29.18 17.16 -20.37
CA GLY A 229 28.12 17.85 -19.65
C GLY A 229 28.71 18.67 -18.51
#